data_AF-A0A7C3ZSB0-F1
#
_entry.id   AF-A0A7C3ZSB0-F1
#
_cell.length_a   1.000
_cell.length_b   1.000
_cell.length_c   1.000
_cell.angle_alpha   90.00
_cell.angle_beta   90.00
_cell.angle_gamma   90.00
#
_symmetry.space_group_name_H-M   'P 1'
#
loop_
_entity.id
_entity.type
_entity.pdbx_description
1 polymer ?
#
loop_
_entity_poly.entity_id
_entity_poly.type
_entity_poly.pdbx_seq_one_letter_code
_entity_poly.pdbx_strand_id
1 'polypeptide(L)'
;MNVWRAAVFAALFSMTSAGAVLADDVTLSSRDGSIELSGDLLGYDGEYYRIETEYGILTVDGSGVVCDGPGCPNLGNYVADVTLAGAREMGSVLMPALVEGFALRRGYALAREELPGEGLKYTLYEGGEGGIRTAEFTIRQTSNAEGFADLLGQQADIALAMREVTRAERRMGLEAGLGDLRNARQARVLALDALVPVVSPGNPVRRLTMDQLVAIYAGQIENWAEVGGEDAPITAYLLRDSEGFSDVFDRRVMAGVQLSDEVLRQPTNSDLIHAISEDPFGIGISTFSQPGNTEIVTLSGECGYELAANPQSIRAEDYPLTAPLFIYL
;
A
#
# COMPACT_ATOMS: atom_id res chain seq x y z
N MET A 1 -12.51 -64.04 -32.08
CA MET A 1 -13.34 -64.42 -33.24
C MET A 1 -14.67 -63.70 -33.11
N ASN A 2 -15.22 -62.83 -33.97
CA ASN A 2 -14.91 -62.21 -35.27
C ASN A 2 -15.77 -60.91 -35.27
N VAL A 3 -15.23 -59.70 -35.32
CA VAL A 3 -15.02 -58.80 -36.49
C VAL A 3 -16.23 -58.63 -37.46
N TRP A 4 -16.75 -57.39 -37.47
CA TRP A 4 -17.23 -56.53 -38.60
C TRP A 4 -18.69 -56.39 -39.07
N ARG A 5 -19.16 -55.13 -38.94
CA ARG A 5 -19.68 -54.15 -39.94
C ARG A 5 -21.01 -54.39 -40.69
N ALA A 6 -21.91 -53.39 -40.58
CA ALA A 6 -22.34 -52.42 -41.62
C ALA A 6 -23.47 -51.53 -41.04
N ALA A 7 -23.38 -50.21 -40.88
CA ALA A 7 -23.33 -49.13 -41.88
C ALA A 7 -24.62 -48.95 -42.70
N VAL A 8 -25.66 -48.33 -42.14
CA VAL A 8 -26.72 -47.59 -42.88
C VAL A 8 -27.25 -46.46 -41.96
N PHE A 9 -27.61 -45.31 -42.56
CA PHE A 9 -28.05 -44.04 -41.97
C PHE A 9 -26.98 -42.99 -41.67
N ALA A 10 -26.17 -42.69 -42.69
CA ALA A 10 -25.69 -41.35 -42.94
C ALA A 10 -26.60 -40.69 -44.01
N ALA A 11 -27.50 -39.81 -43.59
CA ALA A 11 -28.05 -38.69 -44.37
C ALA A 11 -29.15 -38.02 -43.52
N LEU A 12 -29.17 -36.68 -43.50
CA LEU A 12 -30.08 -35.78 -42.76
C LEU A 12 -29.75 -35.56 -41.29
N PHE A 13 -28.84 -34.62 -41.01
CA PHE A 13 -29.21 -33.32 -40.40
C PHE A 13 -27.98 -32.40 -40.29
N SER A 14 -27.29 -32.18 -41.40
CA SER A 14 -26.38 -31.03 -41.55
C SER A 14 -27.22 -29.81 -41.97
N MET A 15 -28.01 -29.29 -41.02
CA MET A 15 -28.46 -27.90 -41.05
C MET A 15 -27.49 -27.11 -40.18
N THR A 16 -26.43 -26.63 -40.82
CA THR A 16 -25.63 -25.53 -40.34
C THR A 16 -26.56 -24.35 -40.09
N SER A 17 -26.86 -24.07 -38.82
CA SER A 17 -27.26 -22.75 -38.38
C SER A 17 -26.11 -21.80 -38.72
N ALA A 18 -26.22 -21.13 -39.86
CA ALA A 18 -25.52 -19.87 -40.07
C ALA A 18 -26.03 -18.95 -38.96
N GLY A 19 -25.24 -18.80 -37.89
CA GLY A 19 -25.47 -17.73 -36.93
C GLY A 19 -25.44 -16.43 -37.71
N ALA A 20 -26.46 -15.59 -37.54
CA ALA A 20 -26.38 -14.22 -37.95
C ALA A 20 -25.13 -13.63 -37.26
N VAL A 21 -24.15 -13.20 -38.06
CA VAL A 21 -23.10 -12.32 -37.56
C VAL A 21 -23.84 -11.02 -37.24
N LEU A 22 -24.04 -10.74 -35.95
CA LEU A 22 -24.48 -9.42 -35.52
C LEU A 22 -23.35 -8.46 -35.90
N ALA A 23 -23.66 -7.44 -36.68
CA ALA A 23 -22.74 -6.33 -36.86
C ALA A 23 -22.59 -5.65 -35.49
N ASP A 24 -21.35 -5.47 -35.04
CA ASP A 24 -21.01 -4.85 -33.77
C ASP A 24 -21.06 -3.32 -33.92
N ASP A 25 -22.25 -2.82 -34.29
CA ASP A 25 -22.52 -1.40 -34.49
C ASP A 25 -22.27 -0.63 -33.18
N VAL A 26 -21.53 0.47 -33.27
CA VAL A 26 -21.24 1.39 -32.17
C VAL A 26 -21.42 2.84 -32.58
N THR A 27 -21.84 3.66 -31.62
CA THR A 27 -21.93 5.12 -31.73
C THR A 27 -21.11 5.75 -30.61
N LEU A 28 -20.08 6.52 -30.99
CA LEU A 28 -19.24 7.29 -30.08
C LEU A 28 -19.71 8.74 -30.08
N SER A 29 -20.18 9.21 -28.92
CA SER A 29 -20.63 10.60 -28.74
C SER A 29 -19.68 11.36 -27.82
N SER A 30 -19.28 12.57 -28.20
CA SER A 30 -18.50 13.44 -27.30
C SER A 30 -19.30 13.76 -26.04
N ARG A 31 -18.64 13.89 -24.89
CA ARG A 31 -19.29 14.19 -23.59
C ARG A 31 -20.08 15.51 -23.58
N ASP A 32 -19.73 16.44 -24.47
CA ASP A 32 -20.43 17.72 -24.66
C ASP A 32 -21.54 17.66 -25.73
N GLY A 33 -21.75 16.49 -26.35
CA GLY A 33 -22.74 16.25 -27.39
C GLY A 33 -22.45 16.93 -28.73
N SER A 34 -21.26 17.50 -28.92
CA SER A 34 -20.94 18.28 -30.14
C SER A 34 -20.58 17.40 -31.35
N ILE A 35 -20.19 16.15 -31.11
CA ILE A 35 -19.67 15.22 -32.12
C ILE A 35 -20.27 13.84 -31.88
N GLU A 36 -20.70 13.18 -32.95
CA GLU A 36 -21.23 11.82 -32.97
C GLU A 36 -20.60 11.07 -34.14
N LEU A 37 -20.08 9.88 -33.88
CA LEU A 37 -19.41 9.01 -34.84
C LEU A 37 -20.02 7.62 -34.76
N SER A 38 -20.57 7.11 -35.86
CA SER A 38 -21.17 5.77 -35.91
C SER A 38 -20.43 4.87 -36.90
N GLY A 39 -20.32 3.59 -36.57
CA GLY A 39 -19.66 2.59 -37.40
C GLY A 39 -19.53 1.22 -36.73
N ASP A 40 -18.80 0.31 -37.35
CA ASP A 40 -18.52 -1.01 -36.82
C ASP A 40 -17.31 -0.98 -35.87
N LEU A 41 -17.40 -1.60 -34.69
CA LEU A 41 -16.24 -1.69 -33.80
C LEU A 41 -15.21 -2.72 -34.31
N LEU A 42 -13.99 -2.26 -34.57
CA LEU A 42 -12.86 -3.12 -34.92
C LEU A 42 -12.04 -3.59 -33.70
N GLY A 43 -12.07 -2.82 -32.60
CA GLY A 43 -11.42 -3.21 -31.34
C GLY A 43 -11.29 -2.06 -30.32
N TYR A 44 -11.01 -2.43 -29.07
CA TYR A 44 -10.72 -1.53 -27.95
C TYR A 44 -9.57 -2.10 -27.10
N ASP A 45 -8.60 -1.26 -26.76
CA ASP A 45 -7.38 -1.68 -26.05
C ASP A 45 -7.30 -1.20 -24.58
N GLY A 46 -8.35 -0.55 -24.07
CA GLY A 46 -8.35 0.05 -22.73
C GLY A 46 -8.28 1.58 -22.74
N GLU A 47 -7.85 2.19 -23.85
CA GLU A 47 -7.68 3.64 -23.98
C GLU A 47 -8.29 4.17 -25.29
N TYR A 48 -8.19 3.43 -26.39
CA TYR A 48 -8.64 3.86 -27.71
C TYR A 48 -9.67 2.91 -28.32
N TYR A 49 -10.73 3.47 -28.89
CA TYR A 49 -11.65 2.77 -29.78
C TYR A 49 -11.14 2.81 -31.21
N ARG A 50 -11.23 1.70 -31.93
CA ARG A 50 -10.99 1.64 -33.37
C ARG A 50 -12.28 1.26 -34.06
N ILE A 51 -12.84 2.18 -34.84
CA ILE A 51 -14.14 1.99 -35.51
C ILE A 51 -14.00 2.15 -37.03
N GLU A 52 -14.72 1.33 -37.80
CA GLU A 52 -14.85 1.48 -39.25
C GLU A 52 -16.08 2.35 -39.55
N THR A 53 -15.84 3.56 -40.05
CA THR A 53 -16.89 4.52 -40.40
C THR A 53 -17.03 4.66 -41.91
N GLU A 54 -18.04 5.40 -42.38
CA GLU A 54 -18.16 5.76 -43.81
C GLU A 54 -16.93 6.54 -44.35
N TYR A 55 -16.16 7.18 -43.47
CA TYR A 55 -14.94 7.92 -43.81
C TYR A 55 -13.68 7.06 -43.71
N GLY A 56 -13.81 5.77 -43.42
CA GLY A 56 -12.73 4.83 -43.17
C GLY A 56 -12.51 4.56 -41.68
N ILE A 57 -11.38 3.93 -41.37
CA ILE A 57 -11.04 3.52 -40.00
C ILE A 57 -10.60 4.74 -39.20
N LEU A 58 -11.28 4.99 -38.08
CA LEU A 58 -10.96 6.04 -37.12
C LEU A 58 -10.49 5.43 -35.80
N THR A 59 -9.52 6.09 -35.16
CA THR A 59 -9.08 5.78 -33.80
C THR A 59 -9.44 6.95 -32.90
N VAL A 60 -10.22 6.69 -31.86
CA VAL A 60 -10.83 7.70 -30.99
C VAL A 60 -10.43 7.41 -29.55
N ASP A 61 -9.95 8.44 -28.83
CA ASP A 61 -9.64 8.36 -27.40
C ASP A 61 -10.93 8.12 -26.60
N GLY A 62 -10.96 7.02 -25.85
CA GLY A 62 -12.13 6.58 -25.10
C GLY A 62 -12.46 7.42 -23.87
N SER A 63 -11.52 8.24 -23.37
CA SER A 63 -11.78 9.13 -22.25
C SER A 63 -12.74 10.27 -22.62
N GLY A 64 -12.76 10.67 -23.90
CA GLY A 64 -13.53 11.81 -24.43
C GLY A 64 -14.92 11.48 -24.97
N VAL A 65 -15.29 10.20 -25.07
CA VAL A 65 -16.52 9.77 -25.74
C VAL A 65 -17.33 8.76 -24.93
N VAL A 66 -18.64 8.75 -25.12
CA VAL A 66 -19.58 7.74 -24.60
C VAL A 66 -19.93 6.80 -25.75
N CYS A 67 -19.67 5.51 -25.56
CA CYS A 67 -20.00 4.46 -26.53
C CYS A 67 -21.41 3.93 -26.25
N ASP A 68 -22.28 3.96 -27.26
CA ASP A 68 -23.60 3.34 -27.25
C ASP A 68 -23.74 2.32 -28.40
N GLY A 69 -24.39 1.19 -28.16
CA GLY A 69 -24.60 0.14 -29.15
C GLY A 69 -24.17 -1.27 -28.70
N PRO A 70 -24.61 -2.32 -29.41
CA PRO A 70 -24.34 -3.72 -29.06
C PRO A 70 -22.86 -4.11 -29.17
N GLY A 71 -22.10 -3.44 -30.04
CA GLY A 71 -20.67 -3.69 -30.21
C GLY A 71 -19.80 -3.02 -29.14
N CYS A 72 -20.35 -2.10 -28.34
CA CYS A 72 -19.56 -1.41 -27.33
C CYS A 72 -19.03 -2.43 -26.32
N PRO A 73 -17.70 -2.47 -26.07
CA PRO A 73 -17.21 -3.23 -24.94
C PRO A 73 -17.92 -2.66 -23.72
N ASN A 74 -18.26 -3.52 -22.76
CA ASN A 74 -19.04 -3.15 -21.58
C ASN A 74 -18.18 -2.27 -20.64
N LEU A 75 -17.88 -1.06 -21.08
CA LEU A 75 -17.01 -0.06 -20.47
C LEU A 75 -17.79 0.86 -19.55
N GLY A 76 -19.12 0.89 -19.70
CA GLY A 76 -20.01 1.66 -18.84
C GLY A 76 -19.96 1.25 -17.37
N ASN A 77 -19.39 0.08 -17.05
CA ASN A 77 -19.19 -0.40 -15.68
C ASN A 77 -17.78 -1.00 -15.49
N TYR A 78 -16.75 -0.53 -16.21
CA TYR A 78 -15.39 -0.93 -15.85
C TYR A 78 -15.06 -0.34 -14.48
N VAL A 79 -14.93 -1.23 -13.49
CA VAL A 79 -14.49 -0.89 -12.14
C VAL A 79 -13.00 -1.15 -12.10
N ALA A 80 -12.20 -0.09 -11.97
CA ALA A 80 -10.77 -0.24 -11.73
C ALA A 80 -10.57 -0.88 -10.35
N ASP A 81 -10.08 -2.11 -10.30
CA ASP A 81 -9.81 -2.83 -9.06
C ASP A 81 -8.30 -2.81 -8.78
N VAL A 82 -7.92 -2.37 -7.58
CA VAL A 82 -6.53 -2.29 -7.15
C VAL A 82 -6.41 -2.85 -5.73
N THR A 83 -5.61 -3.89 -5.58
CA THR A 83 -5.28 -4.48 -4.28
C THR A 83 -3.88 -4.05 -3.85
N LEU A 84 -3.80 -3.43 -2.69
CA LEU A 84 -2.56 -3.10 -2.00
C LEU A 84 -2.39 -4.02 -0.80
N ALA A 85 -1.19 -4.53 -0.56
CA ALA A 85 -0.89 -5.37 0.59
C ALA A 85 0.46 -5.04 1.20
N GLY A 86 0.58 -5.11 2.52
CA GLY A 86 1.85 -4.98 3.21
C GLY A 86 1.73 -4.16 4.48
N ALA A 87 2.78 -3.37 4.76
CA ALA A 87 3.00 -2.68 6.03
C ALA A 87 1.73 -2.04 6.61
N ARG A 88 1.29 -2.58 7.75
CA ARG A 88 0.06 -2.22 8.45
C ARG A 88 -0.09 -0.71 8.66
N GLU A 89 0.97 -0.03 9.09
CA GLU A 89 0.96 1.41 9.38
C GLU A 89 0.70 2.25 8.12
N MET A 90 1.20 1.80 6.96
CA MET A 90 0.85 2.43 5.68
C MET A 90 -0.61 2.16 5.32
N GLY A 91 -1.09 0.93 5.52
CA GLY A 91 -2.46 0.52 5.20
C GLY A 91 -3.54 1.05 6.14
N SER A 92 -3.19 1.45 7.36
CA SER A 92 -4.14 1.95 8.36
C SER A 92 -4.31 3.46 8.36
N VAL A 93 -3.29 4.21 7.92
CA VAL A 93 -3.30 5.68 7.95
C VAL A 93 -3.02 6.29 6.57
N LEU A 94 -1.86 5.98 5.98
CA LEU A 94 -1.41 6.67 4.76
C LEU A 94 -2.29 6.36 3.54
N MET A 95 -2.54 5.08 3.27
CA MET A 95 -3.30 4.67 2.10
C MET A 95 -4.78 5.10 2.16
N PRO A 96 -5.49 4.92 3.29
CA PRO A 96 -6.81 5.53 3.52
C PRO A 96 -6.86 7.01 3.15
N ALA A 97 -5.94 7.82 3.69
CA ALA A 97 -5.91 9.25 3.44
C ALA A 97 -5.66 9.60 1.96
N LEU A 98 -4.85 8.81 1.26
CA LEU A 98 -4.59 8.99 -0.17
C LEU A 98 -5.80 8.63 -1.04
N VAL A 99 -6.50 7.53 -0.74
CA VAL A 99 -7.70 7.11 -1.46
C VAL A 99 -8.83 8.12 -1.23
N GLU A 100 -9.06 8.53 0.01
CA GLU A 100 -10.06 9.53 0.38
C GLU A 100 -9.75 10.89 -0.26
N GLY A 101 -8.49 11.33 -0.22
CA GLY A 101 -8.04 12.57 -0.86
C GLY A 101 -8.15 12.53 -2.38
N PHE A 102 -7.88 11.38 -3.01
CA PHE A 102 -8.09 11.17 -4.44
C PHE A 102 -9.58 11.27 -4.81
N ALA A 103 -10.45 10.59 -4.08
CA ALA A 103 -11.90 10.62 -4.28
C ALA A 103 -12.44 12.05 -4.18
N LEU A 104 -12.06 12.77 -3.12
CA LEU A 104 -12.45 14.16 -2.90
C LEU A 104 -12.01 15.07 -4.05
N ARG A 105 -10.75 14.94 -4.49
CA ARG A 105 -10.20 15.78 -5.57
C ARG A 105 -10.87 15.50 -6.92
N ARG A 106 -11.31 14.27 -7.15
CA ARG A 106 -11.97 13.84 -8.39
C ARG A 106 -13.50 13.98 -8.34
N GLY A 107 -14.08 14.30 -7.19
CA GLY A 107 -15.52 14.42 -7.02
C GLY A 107 -16.26 13.09 -6.94
N TYR A 108 -15.57 12.00 -6.58
CA TYR A 108 -16.21 10.70 -6.35
C TYR A 108 -16.86 10.65 -4.97
N ALA A 109 -18.02 10.02 -4.88
CA ALA A 109 -18.52 9.52 -3.60
C ALA A 109 -17.74 8.26 -3.20
N LEU A 110 -17.63 8.00 -1.90
CA LEU A 110 -16.77 6.97 -1.34
C LEU A 110 -17.54 6.18 -0.29
N ALA A 111 -17.54 4.86 -0.41
CA ALA A 111 -17.96 3.95 0.65
C ALA A 111 -16.74 3.22 1.20
N ARG A 112 -16.64 3.17 2.53
CA ARG A 112 -15.62 2.38 3.26
C ARG A 112 -16.29 1.16 3.88
N GLU A 113 -15.64 0.03 3.72
CA GLU A 113 -15.98 -1.24 4.36
C GLU A 113 -14.75 -1.78 5.10
N GLU A 114 -14.94 -2.29 6.31
CA GLU A 114 -13.90 -3.04 7.01
C GLU A 114 -14.04 -4.51 6.65
N LEU A 115 -12.95 -5.11 6.19
CA LEU A 115 -12.87 -6.54 5.89
C LEU A 115 -12.24 -7.24 7.11
N PRO A 116 -13.02 -7.94 7.94
CA PRO A 116 -12.53 -8.46 9.21
C PRO A 116 -11.33 -9.40 9.02
N GLY A 117 -10.21 -9.04 9.62
CA GLY A 117 -8.96 -9.83 9.54
C GLY A 117 -8.17 -9.69 8.24
N GLU A 118 -8.69 -8.95 7.24
CA GLU A 118 -8.02 -8.75 5.95
C GLU A 118 -7.55 -7.30 5.77
N GLY A 119 -8.41 -6.32 6.08
CA GLY A 119 -8.06 -4.90 5.99
C GLY A 119 -9.25 -4.00 5.67
N LEU A 120 -9.07 -3.08 4.71
CA LEU A 120 -10.06 -2.07 4.34
C LEU A 120 -10.41 -2.17 2.86
N LYS A 121 -11.66 -1.92 2.53
CA LYS A 121 -12.14 -1.80 1.15
C LYS A 121 -12.79 -0.45 0.93
N TYR A 122 -12.37 0.22 -0.12
CA TYR A 122 -12.89 1.51 -0.54
C TYR A 122 -13.53 1.37 -1.92
N THR A 123 -14.80 1.74 -2.03
CA THR A 123 -15.50 1.76 -3.32
C THR A 123 -15.81 3.20 -3.71
N LEU A 124 -15.40 3.59 -4.91
CA LEU A 124 -15.65 4.92 -5.47
C LEU A 124 -16.82 4.90 -6.45
N TYR A 125 -17.64 5.94 -6.37
CA TYR A 125 -18.84 6.12 -7.19
C TYR A 125 -18.84 7.47 -7.90
N GLU A 126 -19.15 7.45 -9.19
CA GLU A 126 -19.47 8.65 -9.97
C GLU A 126 -20.97 8.98 -9.84
N GLY A 127 -21.29 10.26 -9.67
CA GLY A 127 -22.68 10.73 -9.56
C GLY A 127 -23.30 10.66 -8.15
N GLY A 128 -22.51 10.33 -7.11
CA GLY A 128 -22.96 10.28 -5.72
C GLY A 128 -23.06 8.86 -5.14
N GLU A 129 -23.47 8.74 -3.87
CA GLU A 129 -23.68 7.44 -3.22
C GLU A 129 -24.79 6.64 -3.93
N GLY A 130 -24.47 5.41 -4.36
CA GLY A 130 -25.36 4.59 -5.18
C GLY A 130 -25.33 4.91 -6.69
N GLY A 131 -24.41 5.79 -7.10
CA GLY A 131 -24.10 6.06 -8.50
C GLY A 131 -23.31 4.93 -9.17
N ILE A 132 -22.65 5.23 -10.28
CA ILE A 132 -21.91 4.21 -11.04
C ILE A 132 -20.62 3.88 -10.30
N ARG A 133 -20.38 2.59 -10.03
CA ARG A 133 -19.13 2.14 -9.43
C ARG A 133 -18.00 2.32 -10.44
N THR A 134 -16.93 3.00 -10.04
CA THR A 134 -15.83 3.35 -10.96
C THR A 134 -14.49 2.77 -10.52
N ALA A 135 -14.26 2.63 -9.22
CA ALA A 135 -13.03 2.02 -8.70
C ALA A 135 -13.25 1.30 -7.37
N GLU A 136 -12.41 0.32 -7.10
CA GLU A 136 -12.31 -0.42 -5.86
C GLU A 136 -10.85 -0.45 -5.43
N PHE A 137 -10.59 -0.09 -4.18
CA PHE A 137 -9.28 -0.22 -3.56
C PHE A 137 -9.40 -1.16 -2.38
N THR A 138 -8.73 -2.30 -2.46
CA THR A 138 -8.59 -3.23 -1.34
C THR A 138 -7.23 -3.02 -0.70
N ILE A 139 -7.19 -2.67 0.58
CA ILE A 139 -5.97 -2.43 1.35
C ILE A 139 -5.85 -3.54 2.39
N ARG A 140 -5.04 -4.55 2.10
CA ARG A 140 -4.73 -5.66 3.00
C ARG A 140 -3.64 -5.23 3.98
N GLN A 141 -3.95 -5.28 5.28
CA GLN A 141 -3.02 -4.87 6.34
C GLN A 141 -2.27 -6.08 6.88
N THR A 142 -1.06 -6.29 6.37
CA THR A 142 -0.18 -7.43 6.66
C THR A 142 1.19 -6.91 7.11
N SER A 143 2.22 -7.75 7.07
CA SER A 143 3.62 -7.34 7.30
C SER A 143 4.32 -6.89 6.00
N ASN A 144 5.50 -6.28 6.15
CA ASN A 144 6.37 -5.96 5.02
C ASN A 144 6.64 -7.18 4.13
N ALA A 145 6.96 -8.33 4.75
CA ALA A 145 7.32 -9.56 4.04
C ALA A 145 6.10 -10.21 3.34
N GLU A 146 4.94 -10.20 3.99
CA GLU A 146 3.70 -10.70 3.40
C GLU A 146 3.24 -9.84 2.23
N GLY A 147 3.39 -8.51 2.29
CA GLY A 147 3.11 -7.63 1.15
C GLY A 147 3.93 -8.00 -0.09
N PHE A 148 5.22 -8.29 0.06
CA PHE A 148 6.04 -8.81 -1.04
C PHE A 148 5.59 -10.20 -1.50
N ALA A 149 5.20 -11.09 -0.58
CA ALA A 149 4.70 -12.41 -0.94
C ALA A 149 3.39 -12.34 -1.72
N ASP A 150 2.47 -11.44 -1.33
CA ASP A 150 1.22 -11.18 -2.02
C ASP A 150 1.47 -10.62 -3.43
N LEU A 151 2.41 -9.67 -3.59
CA LEU A 151 2.81 -9.15 -4.91
C LEU A 151 3.41 -10.25 -5.80
N LEU A 152 4.32 -11.06 -5.27
CA LEU A 152 4.93 -12.19 -6.00
C LEU A 152 3.89 -13.25 -6.39
N GLY A 153 2.90 -13.47 -5.54
CA GLY A 153 1.80 -14.40 -5.75
C GLY A 153 0.67 -13.85 -6.61
N GLN A 154 0.78 -12.61 -7.13
CA GLN A 154 -0.29 -11.90 -7.85
C GLN A 154 -1.60 -11.80 -7.06
N GLN A 155 -1.50 -11.72 -5.73
CA GLN A 155 -2.62 -11.48 -4.82
C GLN A 155 -2.75 -10.01 -4.42
N ALA A 156 -1.76 -9.19 -4.79
CA ALA A 156 -1.79 -7.75 -4.69
C ALA A 156 -1.13 -7.15 -5.94
N ASP A 157 -1.65 -6.01 -6.38
CA ASP A 157 -1.08 -5.21 -7.45
C ASP A 157 0.05 -4.31 -6.94
N ILE A 158 0.02 -3.96 -5.65
CA ILE A 158 0.99 -3.06 -5.03
C ILE A 158 1.42 -3.61 -3.66
N ALA A 159 2.73 -3.78 -3.46
CA ALA A 159 3.26 -4.06 -2.12
C ALA A 159 3.60 -2.76 -1.37
N LEU A 160 3.16 -2.65 -0.11
CA LEU A 160 3.47 -1.55 0.80
C LEU A 160 4.62 -1.98 1.73
N ALA A 161 5.70 -1.20 1.79
CA ALA A 161 6.82 -1.53 2.67
C ALA A 161 7.47 -0.30 3.30
N MET A 162 7.81 -0.44 4.57
CA MET A 162 8.53 0.55 5.40
C MET A 162 10.04 0.28 5.41
N ARG A 163 10.52 -0.49 4.45
CA ARG A 163 11.93 -0.75 4.21
C ARG A 163 12.18 -1.03 2.73
N GLU A 164 13.44 -0.94 2.35
CA GLU A 164 13.87 -1.45 1.05
C GLU A 164 13.62 -2.96 0.92
N VAL A 165 13.39 -3.39 -0.32
CA VAL A 165 13.33 -4.80 -0.71
C VAL A 165 14.62 -5.52 -0.29
N THR A 166 14.47 -6.65 0.40
CA THR A 166 15.60 -7.48 0.79
C THR A 166 16.27 -8.14 -0.40
N ARG A 167 17.48 -8.66 -0.21
CA ARG A 167 18.17 -9.45 -1.25
C ARG A 167 17.37 -10.70 -1.66
N ALA A 168 16.68 -11.33 -0.71
CA ALA A 168 15.88 -12.51 -0.95
C ALA A 168 14.61 -12.17 -1.75
N GLU A 169 13.84 -11.17 -1.33
CA GLU A 169 12.64 -10.70 -2.04
C GLU A 169 12.97 -10.21 -3.45
N ARG A 170 14.06 -9.46 -3.61
CA ARG A 170 14.53 -9.01 -4.93
C ARG A 170 14.84 -10.19 -5.87
N ARG A 171 15.50 -11.24 -5.36
CA ARG A 171 15.78 -12.44 -6.15
C ARG A 171 14.48 -13.13 -6.56
N MET A 172 13.53 -13.28 -5.63
CA MET A 172 12.23 -13.87 -5.93
C MET A 172 11.45 -13.05 -6.97
N GLY A 173 11.50 -11.72 -6.90
CA GLY A 173 10.88 -10.84 -7.92
C GLY A 173 11.48 -11.01 -9.31
N LEU A 174 12.81 -11.15 -9.40
CA LEU A 174 13.49 -11.46 -10.67
C LEU A 174 13.07 -12.83 -11.23
N GLU A 175 12.98 -13.85 -10.37
CA GLU A 175 12.56 -15.21 -10.75
C GLU A 175 11.08 -15.27 -11.15
N ALA A 176 10.23 -14.45 -10.52
CA ALA A 176 8.81 -14.31 -10.83
C ALA A 176 8.53 -13.45 -12.07
N GLY A 177 9.55 -12.86 -12.70
CA GLY A 177 9.40 -12.03 -13.89
C GLY A 177 8.93 -10.59 -13.65
N LEU A 178 8.87 -10.14 -12.39
CA LEU A 178 8.57 -8.75 -12.01
C LEU A 178 9.76 -7.80 -12.31
N GLY A 179 10.90 -8.34 -12.71
CA GLY A 179 12.12 -7.56 -12.94
C GLY A 179 12.85 -7.21 -11.63
N ASP A 180 13.79 -6.27 -11.72
CA ASP A 180 14.52 -5.84 -10.52
C ASP A 180 13.67 -4.85 -9.72
N LEU A 181 13.19 -5.31 -8.56
CA LEU A 181 12.40 -4.52 -7.61
C LEU A 181 13.14 -3.30 -7.04
N ARG A 182 14.42 -3.07 -7.36
CA ARG A 182 15.12 -1.81 -7.04
C ARG A 182 15.02 -0.76 -8.13
N ASN A 183 14.58 -1.15 -9.32
CA ASN A 183 14.45 -0.22 -10.42
C ASN A 183 13.36 0.79 -10.09
N ALA A 184 13.58 2.04 -10.48
CA ALA A 184 12.59 3.11 -10.25
C ALA A 184 11.19 2.73 -10.77
N ARG A 185 11.09 1.97 -11.86
CA ARG A 185 9.78 1.51 -12.37
C ARG A 185 8.99 0.64 -11.39
N GLN A 186 9.68 -0.21 -10.62
CA GLN A 186 9.10 -1.17 -9.69
C GLN A 186 9.14 -0.73 -8.22
N ALA A 187 9.82 0.37 -7.90
CA ALA A 187 9.89 0.91 -6.55
C ALA A 187 9.75 2.43 -6.55
N ARG A 188 8.79 2.94 -5.78
CA ARG A 188 8.58 4.37 -5.58
C ARG A 188 8.60 4.70 -4.10
N VAL A 189 9.33 5.75 -3.74
CA VAL A 189 9.20 6.37 -2.42
C VAL A 189 7.92 7.20 -2.44
N LEU A 190 6.96 6.81 -1.62
CA LEU A 190 5.68 7.48 -1.49
C LEU A 190 5.76 8.64 -0.48
N ALA A 191 6.49 8.43 0.61
CA ALA A 191 6.67 9.41 1.68
C ALA A 191 7.94 9.10 2.50
N LEU A 192 8.31 10.03 3.37
CA LEU A 192 9.30 9.82 4.42
C LEU A 192 8.60 9.88 5.77
N ASP A 193 8.96 8.99 6.67
CA ASP A 193 8.61 9.04 8.08
C ASP A 193 9.90 8.84 8.91
N ALA A 194 9.80 8.81 10.22
CA ALA A 194 10.95 8.62 11.09
C ALA A 194 10.61 7.77 12.30
N LEU A 195 11.56 6.92 12.73
CA LEU A 195 11.46 6.30 14.04
C LEU A 195 11.83 7.33 15.11
N VAL A 196 11.00 7.48 16.12
CA VAL A 196 11.23 8.42 17.22
C VAL A 196 11.15 7.69 18.56
N PRO A 197 12.11 7.89 19.46
CA PRO A 197 11.94 7.45 20.84
C PRO A 197 10.85 8.30 21.50
N VAL A 198 9.95 7.62 22.19
CA VAL A 198 8.83 8.23 22.90
C VAL A 198 8.78 7.75 24.34
N VAL A 199 8.36 8.63 25.24
CA VAL A 199 8.16 8.33 26.66
C VAL A 199 6.77 8.77 27.09
N SER A 200 6.35 8.32 28.27
CA SER A 200 5.10 8.80 28.88
C SER A 200 5.10 10.34 29.02
N PRO A 201 3.95 11.02 28.89
CA PRO A 201 3.88 12.47 29.00
C PRO A 201 4.49 13.06 30.27
N GLY A 202 4.36 12.35 31.40
CA GLY A 202 4.89 12.77 32.70
C GLY A 202 6.40 12.58 32.90
N ASN A 203 7.08 11.82 32.03
CA ASN A 203 8.50 11.53 32.19
C ASN A 203 9.34 12.80 31.94
N PRO A 204 10.25 13.21 32.85
CA PRO A 204 11.01 14.45 32.70
C PRO A 204 12.13 14.38 31.65
N VAL A 205 12.53 13.18 31.22
CA VAL A 205 13.62 12.99 30.26
C VAL A 205 13.14 13.38 28.86
N ARG A 206 13.71 14.46 28.32
CA ARG A 206 13.38 15.00 26.98
C ARG A 206 14.50 14.82 25.96
N ARG A 207 15.65 14.30 26.39
CA ARG A 207 16.82 14.12 25.53
C ARG A 207 17.57 12.84 25.89
N LEU A 208 17.97 12.11 24.86
CA LEU A 208 18.89 10.97 24.97
C LEU A 208 19.95 11.05 23.87
N THR A 209 21.13 10.53 24.14
CA THR A 209 22.10 10.23 23.08
C THR A 209 21.73 8.91 22.39
N MET A 210 22.24 8.70 21.17
CA MET A 210 22.08 7.40 20.50
C MET A 210 22.67 6.25 21.33
N ASP A 211 23.82 6.47 21.97
CA ASP A 211 24.48 5.45 22.80
C ASP A 211 23.63 5.10 24.04
N GLN A 212 23.02 6.10 24.69
CA GLN A 212 22.08 5.86 25.79
C GLN A 212 20.86 5.08 25.33
N LEU A 213 20.31 5.43 24.16
CA LEU A 213 19.17 4.70 23.60
C LEU A 213 19.53 3.21 23.39
N VAL A 214 20.68 2.94 22.76
CA VAL A 214 21.17 1.57 22.55
C VAL A 214 21.41 0.86 23.88
N ALA A 215 22.04 1.52 24.86
CA ALA A 215 22.31 0.95 26.17
C ALA A 215 21.05 0.61 26.95
N ILE A 216 19.98 1.42 26.84
CA ILE A 216 18.66 1.11 27.43
C ILE A 216 18.10 -0.17 26.80
N TYR A 217 18.03 -0.25 25.47
CA TYR A 217 17.47 -1.43 24.78
C TYR A 217 18.36 -2.67 24.87
N ALA A 218 19.64 -2.51 25.20
CA ALA A 218 20.56 -3.60 25.50
C ALA A 218 20.51 -4.07 26.98
N GLY A 219 19.74 -3.41 27.85
CA GLY A 219 19.68 -3.71 29.28
C GLY A 219 20.95 -3.31 30.05
N GLN A 220 21.72 -2.34 29.53
CA GLN A 220 22.91 -1.81 30.20
C GLN A 220 22.60 -0.57 31.05
N ILE A 221 21.56 0.16 30.68
CA ILE A 221 20.95 1.24 31.47
C ILE A 221 19.55 0.76 31.82
N GLU A 222 19.31 0.55 33.11
CA GLU A 222 18.06 -0.01 33.62
C GLU A 222 17.30 0.99 34.51
N ASN A 223 17.92 2.14 34.85
CA ASN A 223 17.31 3.15 35.71
C ASN A 223 17.40 4.56 35.10
N TRP A 224 16.29 5.31 35.16
CA TRP A 224 16.20 6.67 34.63
C TRP A 224 17.20 7.65 35.26
N ALA A 225 17.64 7.44 36.50
CA ALA A 225 18.64 8.27 37.17
C ALA A 225 19.99 8.28 36.44
N GLU A 226 20.30 7.23 35.69
CA GLU A 226 21.55 7.12 34.90
C GLU A 226 21.56 8.06 33.68
N VAL A 227 20.39 8.53 33.26
CA VAL A 227 20.20 9.44 32.12
C VAL A 227 19.54 10.76 32.53
N GLY A 228 19.56 11.08 33.82
CA GLY A 228 19.11 12.37 34.36
C GLY A 228 17.61 12.45 34.66
N GLY A 229 16.91 11.32 34.74
CA GLY A 229 15.54 11.22 35.21
C GLY A 229 15.41 10.93 36.71
N GLU A 230 14.25 10.42 37.10
CA GLU A 230 13.97 9.99 38.48
C GLU A 230 14.67 8.66 38.81
N ASP A 231 14.86 8.35 40.10
CA ASP A 231 15.35 7.05 40.54
C ASP A 231 14.24 6.00 40.42
N ALA A 232 14.08 5.48 39.20
CA ALA A 232 13.02 4.55 38.83
C ALA A 232 13.49 3.61 37.70
N PRO A 233 13.04 2.34 37.70
CA PRO A 233 13.39 1.38 36.65
C PRO A 233 12.81 1.80 35.30
N ILE A 234 13.48 1.43 34.20
CA ILE A 234 13.04 1.68 32.83
C ILE A 234 12.30 0.46 32.29
N THR A 235 11.09 0.68 31.75
CA THR A 235 10.40 -0.36 30.95
C THR A 235 10.56 -0.04 29.47
N ALA A 236 11.20 -0.93 28.70
CA ALA A 236 11.40 -0.74 27.27
C ALA A 236 10.31 -1.46 26.44
N TYR A 237 9.71 -0.76 25.49
CA TYR A 237 8.67 -1.27 24.59
C TYR A 237 9.10 -1.18 23.12
N LEU A 238 8.85 -2.22 22.34
CA LEU A 238 9.04 -2.20 20.89
C LEU A 238 7.87 -2.87 20.17
N LEU A 239 7.71 -2.55 18.89
CA LEU A 239 6.84 -3.35 18.03
C LEU A 239 7.38 -4.77 17.92
N ARG A 240 6.46 -5.72 17.72
CA ARG A 240 6.78 -7.10 17.35
C ARG A 240 7.60 -7.12 16.07
N ASP A 241 8.46 -8.11 15.94
CA ASP A 241 9.24 -8.36 14.74
C ASP A 241 8.32 -8.38 13.50
N SER A 242 8.83 -7.90 12.36
CA SER A 242 8.14 -7.77 11.06
C SER A 242 7.05 -6.69 10.94
N GLU A 243 6.65 -6.05 12.03
CA GLU A 243 5.73 -4.90 12.02
C GLU A 243 6.48 -3.57 11.87
N GLY A 244 5.84 -2.60 11.22
CA GLY A 244 6.35 -1.24 11.06
C GLY A 244 7.82 -1.14 10.68
N PHE A 245 8.55 -0.33 11.45
CA PHE A 245 9.99 -0.11 11.30
C PHE A 245 10.85 -0.99 12.22
N SER A 246 10.35 -2.12 12.75
CA SER A 246 11.13 -3.01 13.64
C SER A 246 12.48 -3.42 13.01
N ASP A 247 12.46 -3.88 11.75
CA ASP A 247 13.68 -4.20 10.98
C ASP A 247 14.64 -3.01 10.82
N VAL A 248 14.12 -1.78 10.79
CA VAL A 248 14.95 -0.57 10.67
C VAL A 248 15.56 -0.22 12.03
N PHE A 249 14.82 -0.37 13.12
CA PHE A 249 15.32 -0.19 14.48
C PHE A 249 16.50 -1.14 14.75
N ASP A 250 16.33 -2.45 14.51
CA ASP A 250 17.38 -3.43 14.79
C ASP A 250 18.65 -3.16 13.97
N ARG A 251 18.50 -2.79 12.70
CA ARG A 251 19.66 -2.54 11.82
C ARG A 251 20.33 -1.21 12.04
N ARG A 252 19.57 -0.13 12.28
CA ARG A 252 20.10 1.25 12.33
C ARG A 252 20.34 1.76 13.75
N VAL A 253 19.56 1.31 14.73
CA VAL A 253 19.73 1.70 16.13
C VAL A 253 20.61 0.70 16.85
N MET A 254 20.19 -0.57 16.91
CA MET A 254 20.95 -1.58 17.65
C MET A 254 22.28 -1.95 16.97
N ALA A 255 22.35 -1.86 15.64
CA ALA A 255 23.59 -1.97 14.85
C ALA A 255 24.46 -3.21 15.19
N GLY A 256 23.81 -4.33 15.55
CA GLY A 256 24.48 -5.58 15.93
C GLY A 256 24.65 -5.81 17.44
N VAL A 257 24.27 -4.85 18.28
CA VAL A 257 24.10 -5.05 19.73
C VAL A 257 22.86 -5.89 19.96
N GLN A 258 22.97 -6.89 20.84
CA GLN A 258 21.87 -7.76 21.21
C GLN A 258 20.83 -6.98 22.01
N LEU A 259 19.56 -7.08 21.61
CA LEU A 259 18.44 -6.55 22.37
C LEU A 259 18.27 -7.35 23.68
N SER A 260 17.95 -6.66 24.77
CA SER A 260 17.57 -7.31 26.03
C SER A 260 16.31 -8.17 25.86
N ASP A 261 16.30 -9.33 26.51
CA ASP A 261 15.12 -10.22 26.57
C ASP A 261 13.97 -9.62 27.40
N GLU A 262 14.22 -8.53 28.13
CA GLU A 262 13.23 -7.83 28.95
C GLU A 262 12.38 -6.82 28.16
N VAL A 263 12.73 -6.55 26.90
CA VAL A 263 11.97 -5.61 26.05
C VAL A 263 10.57 -6.17 25.74
N LEU A 264 9.55 -5.41 26.11
CA LEU A 264 8.16 -5.79 25.93
C LEU A 264 7.69 -5.51 24.50
N ARG A 265 7.27 -6.56 23.80
CA ARG A 265 6.82 -6.48 22.40
C ARG A 265 5.33 -6.23 22.27
N GLN A 266 4.96 -5.23 21.49
CA GLN A 266 3.58 -4.82 21.24
C GLN A 266 3.14 -5.14 19.80
N PRO A 267 1.90 -5.59 19.58
CA PRO A 267 1.45 -6.03 18.26
C PRO A 267 1.18 -4.88 17.29
N THR A 268 0.83 -3.69 17.77
CA THR A 268 0.58 -2.51 16.91
C THR A 268 1.17 -1.24 17.52
N ASN A 269 1.38 -0.20 16.69
CA ASN A 269 1.85 1.10 17.17
C ASN A 269 0.86 1.73 18.17
N SER A 270 -0.45 1.52 17.99
CA SER A 270 -1.47 1.97 18.93
C SER A 270 -1.34 1.30 20.30
N ASP A 271 -1.07 -0.01 20.34
CA ASP A 271 -0.85 -0.75 21.59
C ASP A 271 0.46 -0.31 22.28
N LEU A 272 1.51 -0.05 21.50
CA LEU A 272 2.78 0.50 21.98
C LEU A 272 2.59 1.88 22.63
N ILE A 273 1.92 2.79 21.94
CA ILE A 273 1.60 4.13 22.46
C ILE A 273 0.76 4.02 23.73
N HIS A 274 -0.27 3.16 23.73
CA HIS A 274 -1.13 2.99 24.89
C HIS A 274 -0.33 2.48 26.10
N ALA A 275 0.50 1.45 25.93
CA ALA A 275 1.33 0.91 26.99
C ALA A 275 2.27 1.97 27.59
N ILE A 276 2.93 2.77 26.74
CA ILE A 276 3.84 3.84 27.19
C ILE A 276 3.07 4.98 27.87
N SER A 277 1.88 5.31 27.40
CA SER A 277 1.07 6.36 28.02
C SER A 277 0.61 6.01 29.44
N GLU A 278 0.40 4.71 29.72
CA GLU A 278 0.00 4.18 31.02
C GLU A 278 1.18 3.84 31.95
N ASP A 279 2.40 3.77 31.43
CA ASP A 279 3.63 3.52 32.19
C ASP A 279 4.47 4.80 32.31
N PRO A 280 4.46 5.52 33.46
CA PRO A 280 5.26 6.72 33.69
C PRO A 280 6.77 6.55 33.44
N PHE A 281 7.27 5.32 33.54
CA PHE A 281 8.68 4.98 33.36
C PHE A 281 8.95 4.21 32.07
N GLY A 282 7.94 4.11 31.19
CA GLY A 282 8.04 3.47 29.89
C GLY A 282 8.77 4.32 28.85
N ILE A 283 9.58 3.66 28.03
CA ILE A 283 10.15 4.18 26.79
C ILE A 283 9.79 3.23 25.65
N GLY A 284 9.51 3.77 24.47
CA GLY A 284 9.36 2.96 23.27
C GLY A 284 9.86 3.66 22.03
N ILE A 285 9.83 2.93 20.91
CA ILE A 285 10.11 3.48 19.58
C ILE A 285 8.83 3.47 18.76
N SER A 286 8.38 4.67 18.39
CA SER A 286 7.18 4.90 17.58
C SER A 286 7.55 5.58 16.26
N THR A 287 6.55 5.95 15.48
CA THR A 287 6.71 6.71 14.23
C THR A 287 6.38 8.18 14.44
N PHE A 288 7.13 9.10 13.83
CA PHE A 288 6.88 10.54 13.94
C PHE A 288 5.48 10.93 13.47
N SER A 289 4.91 10.23 12.49
CA SER A 289 3.55 10.47 12.01
C SER A 289 2.45 10.09 13.01
N GLN A 290 2.74 9.23 13.98
CA GLN A 290 1.77 8.68 14.93
C GLN A 290 2.39 8.51 16.33
N PRO A 291 2.79 9.59 17.03
CA PRO A 291 3.30 9.49 18.40
C PRO A 291 2.17 9.30 19.43
N GLY A 292 0.92 9.58 19.05
CA GLY A 292 -0.23 9.52 19.94
C GLY A 292 -0.08 10.42 21.18
N ASN A 293 -0.53 9.94 22.34
CA ASN A 293 -0.42 10.67 23.61
C ASN A 293 0.88 10.31 24.36
N THR A 294 2.01 10.50 23.68
CA THR A 294 3.36 10.33 24.24
C THR A 294 4.21 11.55 23.91
N GLU A 295 5.37 11.65 24.55
CA GLU A 295 6.32 12.73 24.32
C GLU A 295 7.53 12.22 23.55
N ILE A 296 7.85 12.88 22.44
CA ILE A 296 9.01 12.53 21.61
C ILE A 296 10.28 13.00 22.32
N VAL A 297 11.21 12.08 22.54
CA VAL A 297 12.53 12.35 23.09
C VAL A 297 13.45 12.83 21.97
N THR A 298 14.12 13.97 22.19
CA THR A 298 15.09 14.49 21.23
C THR A 298 16.36 13.67 21.28
N LEU A 299 16.84 13.22 20.12
CA LEU A 299 18.14 12.58 20.05
C LEU A 299 19.25 13.62 20.05
N SER A 300 20.38 13.27 20.64
CA SER A 300 21.59 14.07 20.62
C SER A 300 22.73 13.28 19.98
N GLY A 301 23.42 13.92 19.04
CA GLY A 301 24.58 13.35 18.36
C GLY A 301 25.88 13.62 19.07
N GLU A 302 26.97 13.11 18.49
CA GLU A 302 28.33 13.48 18.92
C GLU A 302 28.50 15.01 18.87
N CYS A 303 29.23 15.55 19.85
CA CYS A 303 29.44 17.00 20.04
C CYS A 303 28.20 17.81 20.49
N GLY A 304 27.08 17.17 20.88
CA GLY A 304 25.96 17.84 21.53
C GLY A 304 24.97 18.51 20.57
N TYR A 305 25.02 18.19 19.28
CA TYR A 305 24.00 18.63 18.32
C TYR A 305 22.66 17.97 18.62
N GLU A 306 21.59 18.78 18.62
CA GLU A 306 20.22 18.30 18.77
C GLU A 306 19.70 17.80 17.42
N LEU A 307 19.30 16.53 17.41
CA LEU A 307 18.70 15.84 16.27
C LEU A 307 17.20 15.71 16.56
N ALA A 308 16.49 16.84 16.53
CA ALA A 308 15.06 16.86 16.76
C ALA A 308 14.29 16.37 15.52
N ALA A 309 13.35 15.45 15.72
CA ALA A 309 12.42 15.03 14.67
C ALA A 309 11.39 16.14 14.42
N ASN A 310 11.35 16.66 13.19
CA ASN A 310 10.33 17.60 12.74
C ASN A 310 10.13 17.46 11.23
N PRO A 311 9.04 18.02 10.65
CA PRO A 311 8.75 17.84 9.23
C PRO A 311 9.90 18.29 8.31
N GLN A 312 10.63 19.35 8.67
CA GLN A 312 11.76 19.85 7.88
C GLN A 312 12.96 18.91 7.95
N SER A 313 13.38 18.47 9.14
CA SER A 313 14.52 17.57 9.31
C SER A 313 14.25 16.19 8.72
N ILE A 314 13.01 15.71 8.78
CA ILE A 314 12.61 14.46 8.15
C ILE A 314 12.61 14.59 6.63
N ARG A 315 12.05 15.67 6.08
CA ARG A 315 12.01 15.89 4.63
C ARG A 315 13.40 16.10 4.02
N ALA A 316 14.30 16.72 4.77
CA ALA A 316 15.70 16.91 4.39
C ALA A 316 16.57 15.66 4.63
N GLU A 317 16.03 14.63 5.30
CA GLU A 317 16.76 13.44 5.78
C GLU A 317 17.92 13.79 6.73
N ASP A 318 17.85 14.93 7.42
CA ASP A 318 18.80 15.37 8.43
C ASP A 318 18.60 14.65 9.77
N TYR A 319 17.38 14.14 10.03
CA TYR A 319 17.10 13.32 11.21
C TYR A 319 17.60 11.88 10.99
N PRO A 320 18.43 11.31 11.90
CA PRO A 320 19.18 10.09 11.65
C PRO A 320 18.33 8.82 11.46
N LEU A 321 17.11 8.82 12.00
CA LEU A 321 16.20 7.68 11.92
C LEU A 321 15.05 7.90 10.94
N THR A 322 15.23 8.82 9.98
CA THR A 322 14.33 8.95 8.84
C THR A 322 14.40 7.71 7.95
N ALA A 323 13.23 7.21 7.56
CA ALA A 323 13.09 6.03 6.72
C ALA A 323 12.00 6.25 5.65
N PRO A 324 12.28 5.83 4.40
CA PRO A 324 11.30 5.92 3.32
C PRO A 324 10.19 4.88 3.43
N LEU A 325 8.99 5.29 3.01
CA LEU A 325 7.83 4.45 2.79
C LEU A 325 7.73 4.16 1.29
N PHE A 326 7.77 2.88 0.93
CA PHE A 326 7.81 2.43 -0.45
C PHE A 326 6.49 1.80 -0.87
N ILE A 327 6.19 2.00 -2.16
CA ILE A 327 5.28 1.13 -2.90
C ILE A 327 6.06 0.38 -3.98
N TYR A 328 5.76 -0.89 -4.16
CA TYR A 328 6.32 -1.74 -5.21
C TYR A 328 5.23 -2.23 -6.16
N LEU A 329 5.56 -2.33 -7.45
CA LEU A 329 4.70 -2.70 -8.56
C LEU A 329 5.27 -3.92 -9.31
#